data_AF-A0A511TIH1-F1
#
_entry.id   AF-A0A511TIH1-F1
#
_cell.length_a   1.000
_cell.length_b   1.000
_cell.length_c   1.000
_cell.angle_alpha   90.00
_cell.angle_beta   90.00
_cell.angle_gamma   90.00
#
_symmetry.space_group_name_H-M   'P 1'
#
loop_
_entity.id
_entity.type
_entity.pdbx_description
1 polymer ?
#
loop_
_entity_poly.entity_id
_entity_poly.type
_entity_poly.pdbx_seq_one_letter_code
_entity_poly.pdbx_strand_id
1 'polypeptide(L)'
;MEPPPEKAAPLLARGAIQRRDIEAALAASPLVITCLKTYDATLQVLAPAASTLAGRTLVTLNSGTPASARGRAEWARRHDLRFLDGAVKNVPDAVGKPDTLLLHSGDEAVFDEHRATLKVPGGDTWPESPSPSSPRQTSHTPPGAPRRLALPNEARTRSRRTVLP
;
A
#
# COMPACT_ATOMS: atom_id res chain seq x y z
N MET A 1 -20.91 -9.82 12.79
CA MET A 1 -21.20 -11.26 12.58
C MET A 1 -19.89 -12.01 12.77
N GLU A 2 -19.74 -12.65 13.92
CA GLU A 2 -18.55 -13.38 14.33
C GLU A 2 -18.50 -14.75 13.62
N PRO A 3 -17.33 -15.22 13.13
CA PRO A 3 -17.24 -16.56 12.56
C PRO A 3 -17.46 -17.62 13.65
N PRO A 4 -18.20 -18.71 13.39
CA PRO A 4 -18.38 -19.77 14.37
C PRO A 4 -17.02 -20.41 14.75
N PRO A 5 -16.85 -20.87 16.01
CA PRO A 5 -15.59 -21.42 16.52
C PRO A 5 -15.03 -22.58 15.68
N GLU A 6 -15.89 -23.24 14.91
CA GLU A 6 -15.54 -24.27 13.91
C GLU A 6 -14.47 -23.81 12.92
N LYS A 7 -14.48 -22.54 12.51
CA LYS A 7 -13.51 -22.02 11.53
C LYS A 7 -12.10 -21.89 12.09
N ALA A 8 -11.96 -21.66 13.39
CA ALA A 8 -10.66 -21.50 14.05
C ALA A 8 -10.05 -22.84 14.47
N ALA A 9 -10.86 -23.89 14.61
CA ALA A 9 -10.42 -25.19 15.13
C ALA A 9 -9.17 -25.77 14.43
N PRO A 10 -9.04 -25.77 13.09
CA PRO A 10 -7.83 -26.26 12.43
C PRO A 10 -6.57 -25.44 12.73
N LEU A 11 -6.72 -24.14 13.00
CA LEU A 11 -5.62 -23.25 13.36
C LEU A 11 -5.20 -23.44 14.82
N LEU A 12 -6.19 -23.61 15.71
CA LEU A 12 -5.95 -23.94 17.12
C LEU A 12 -5.15 -25.23 17.27
N ALA A 13 -5.50 -26.26 16.47
CA ALA A 13 -4.77 -27.53 16.44
C ALA A 13 -3.30 -27.39 16.01
N ARG A 14 -2.95 -26.29 15.33
CA ARG A 14 -1.59 -25.95 14.89
C ARG A 14 -0.89 -24.95 15.81
N GLY A 15 -1.47 -24.66 16.98
CA GLY A 15 -0.89 -23.77 17.99
C GLY A 15 -1.33 -22.31 17.89
N ALA A 16 -2.29 -21.97 17.02
CA ALA A 16 -2.87 -20.63 17.03
C ALA A 16 -3.62 -20.39 18.35
N ILE A 17 -3.66 -19.14 18.77
CA ILE A 17 -4.33 -18.73 20.01
C ILE A 17 -5.57 -17.92 19.64
N GLN A 18 -6.76 -18.44 19.94
CA GLN A 18 -8.01 -17.70 19.76
C GLN A 18 -8.28 -16.80 20.96
N ARG A 19 -8.68 -15.56 20.68
CA ARG A 19 -9.26 -14.62 21.65
C ARG A 19 -10.71 -14.38 21.25
N ARG A 20 -11.63 -14.48 22.21
CA ARG A 20 -13.07 -14.20 22.00
C ARG A 20 -13.40 -12.71 22.12
N ASP A 21 -12.58 -12.00 22.88
CA ASP A 21 -12.64 -10.56 22.97
C ASP A 21 -11.72 -9.92 21.93
N ILE A 22 -12.26 -8.98 21.16
CA ILE A 22 -11.55 -8.27 20.12
C ILE A 22 -10.46 -7.37 20.71
N GLU A 23 -10.70 -6.73 21.85
CA GLU A 23 -9.70 -5.86 22.48
C GLU A 23 -8.49 -6.69 22.92
N ALA A 24 -8.71 -7.82 23.59
CA ALA A 24 -7.64 -8.76 23.92
C ALA A 24 -6.90 -9.30 22.68
N ALA A 25 -7.59 -9.49 21.56
CA ALA A 25 -6.95 -9.92 20.30
C ALA A 25 -6.03 -8.83 19.73
N LEU A 26 -6.50 -7.59 19.70
CA LEU A 26 -5.76 -6.44 19.17
C LEU A 26 -4.59 -6.06 20.08
N ALA A 27 -4.75 -6.20 21.39
CA ALA A 27 -3.71 -5.89 22.36
C ALA A 27 -2.52 -6.85 22.30
N ALA A 28 -2.73 -8.09 21.83
CA ALA A 28 -1.74 -9.17 21.90
C ALA A 28 -0.58 -9.05 20.89
N SER A 29 -0.67 -8.16 19.90
CA SER A 29 0.35 -8.02 18.87
C SER A 29 0.52 -6.55 18.44
N PRO A 30 1.76 -6.10 18.15
CA PRO A 30 2.00 -4.80 17.53
C PRO A 30 1.57 -4.74 16.06
N LEU A 31 1.44 -5.88 15.40
CA LEU A 31 0.97 -6.03 14.01
C LEU A 31 -0.37 -6.76 14.00
N VAL A 32 -1.39 -6.12 13.43
CA VAL A 32 -2.73 -6.68 13.23
C VAL A 32 -2.98 -6.84 11.73
N ILE A 33 -3.27 -8.07 11.29
CA ILE A 33 -3.61 -8.37 9.90
C ILE A 33 -5.10 -8.73 9.84
N THR A 34 -5.88 -8.04 9.02
CA THR A 34 -7.30 -8.39 8.79
C THR A 34 -7.53 -8.87 7.37
N CYS A 35 -8.21 -10.00 7.21
CA CYS A 35 -8.62 -10.55 5.92
C CYS A 35 -10.14 -10.75 5.92
N LEU A 36 -10.88 -9.65 5.74
CA LEU A 36 -12.34 -9.65 5.69
C LEU A 36 -12.85 -9.29 4.29
N LYS A 37 -14.13 -9.52 4.04
CA LYS A 37 -14.70 -9.38 2.70
C LYS A 37 -14.56 -7.95 2.13
N THR A 38 -14.72 -6.93 2.97
CA THR A 38 -14.71 -5.51 2.57
C THR A 38 -14.07 -4.63 3.64
N TYR A 39 -13.73 -3.39 3.26
CA TYR A 39 -13.29 -2.37 4.21
C TYR A 39 -14.37 -2.09 5.26
N ASP A 40 -15.65 -2.05 4.88
CA ASP A 40 -16.74 -1.80 5.83
C ASP A 40 -16.86 -2.90 6.88
N ALA A 41 -16.74 -4.17 6.48
CA ALA A 41 -16.70 -5.29 7.42
C ALA A 41 -15.52 -5.15 8.40
N THR A 42 -14.36 -4.70 7.90
CA THR A 42 -13.20 -4.39 8.74
C THR A 42 -13.48 -3.24 9.70
N LEU A 43 -14.20 -2.20 9.28
CA LEU A 43 -14.57 -1.09 10.17
C LEU A 43 -15.52 -1.54 11.25
N GLN A 44 -16.55 -2.29 10.90
CA GLN A 44 -17.56 -2.77 11.83
C GLN A 44 -16.95 -3.61 12.96
N VAL A 45 -15.89 -4.37 12.65
CA VAL A 45 -15.18 -5.19 13.65
C VAL A 45 -14.21 -4.34 14.49
N LEU A 46 -13.45 -3.43 13.87
CA LEU A 46 -12.38 -2.70 14.57
C LEU A 46 -12.84 -1.42 15.26
N ALA A 47 -13.84 -0.71 14.73
CA ALA A 47 -14.27 0.59 15.24
C ALA A 47 -14.68 0.57 16.72
N PRO A 48 -15.39 -0.46 17.23
CA PRO A 48 -15.73 -0.53 18.65
C PRO A 48 -14.50 -0.60 19.58
N ALA A 49 -13.38 -1.12 19.10
CA ALA A 49 -12.15 -1.35 19.86
C ALA A 49 -10.97 -0.50 19.34
N ALA A 50 -11.27 0.63 18.68
CA ALA A 50 -10.26 1.44 17.99
C ALA A 50 -9.24 2.07 18.94
N SER A 51 -9.60 2.35 20.20
CA SER A 51 -8.69 2.85 21.23
C SER A 51 -7.56 1.87 21.53
N THR A 52 -7.84 0.56 21.48
CA THR A 52 -6.86 -0.51 21.71
C THR A 52 -5.83 -0.62 20.57
N LEU A 53 -6.09 0.02 19.44
CA LEU A 53 -5.21 -0.01 18.27
C LEU A 53 -4.15 1.10 18.25
N ALA A 54 -4.24 2.10 19.13
CA ALA A 54 -3.27 3.20 19.15
C ALA A 54 -1.83 2.69 19.25
N GLY A 55 -0.93 3.27 18.45
CA GLY A 55 0.48 2.90 18.33
C GLY A 55 0.77 1.59 17.59
N ARG A 56 -0.24 0.88 17.07
CA ARG A 56 -0.07 -0.41 16.37
C ARG A 56 -0.08 -0.24 14.85
N THR A 57 0.36 -1.30 14.17
CA THR A 57 0.26 -1.42 12.72
C THR A 57 -0.95 -2.24 12.33
N LEU A 58 -1.80 -1.69 11.46
CA LEU A 58 -2.90 -2.40 10.82
C LEU A 58 -2.56 -2.67 9.34
N VAL A 59 -2.66 -3.93 8.95
CA VAL A 59 -2.58 -4.37 7.55
C VAL A 59 -3.91 -4.98 7.14
N THR A 60 -4.48 -4.49 6.05
CA THR A 60 -5.77 -4.99 5.55
C THR A 60 -5.58 -5.73 4.23
N LEU A 61 -6.00 -7.00 4.17
CA LEU A 61 -5.97 -7.87 2.99
C LEU A 61 -7.38 -8.11 2.44
N ASN A 62 -8.14 -7.03 2.26
CA ASN A 62 -9.52 -7.12 1.81
C ASN A 62 -9.67 -6.62 0.37
N SER A 63 -10.69 -7.12 -0.33
CA SER A 63 -11.09 -6.56 -1.61
C SER A 63 -11.77 -5.20 -1.43
N GLY A 64 -11.61 -4.32 -2.42
CA GLY A 64 -12.32 -3.05 -2.46
C GLY A 64 -11.79 -2.10 -3.52
N THR A 65 -12.14 -0.82 -3.40
CA THR A 65 -11.71 0.23 -4.32
C THR A 65 -10.56 1.05 -3.74
N PRO A 66 -9.74 1.71 -4.58
CA PRO A 66 -8.72 2.64 -4.08
C PRO A 66 -9.29 3.76 -3.20
N ALA A 67 -10.54 4.19 -3.43
CA ALA A 67 -11.19 5.19 -2.57
C ALA A 67 -11.47 4.64 -1.17
N SER A 68 -11.92 3.39 -1.08
CA SER A 68 -12.14 2.70 0.20
C SER A 68 -10.83 2.49 0.97
N ALA A 69 -9.73 2.16 0.27
CA ALA A 69 -8.40 2.05 0.85
C ALA A 69 -7.92 3.37 1.47
N ARG A 70 -8.07 4.49 0.74
CA ARG A 70 -7.74 5.83 1.26
C ARG A 70 -8.58 6.21 2.48
N GLY A 71 -9.88 5.97 2.44
CA GLY A 71 -10.75 6.19 3.59
C GLY A 71 -10.34 5.36 4.81
N ARG A 72 -9.80 4.15 4.58
CA ARG A 72 -9.25 3.33 5.66
C ARG A 72 -7.95 3.88 6.23
N ALA A 73 -7.04 4.34 5.39
CA ALA A 73 -5.81 4.99 5.81
C ALA A 73 -6.09 6.24 6.65
N GLU A 74 -7.07 7.06 6.25
CA GLU A 74 -7.50 8.22 7.03
C GLU A 74 -8.10 7.84 8.38
N TRP A 75 -8.92 6.78 8.42
CA TRP A 75 -9.46 6.26 9.68
C TRP A 75 -8.35 5.79 10.61
N ALA A 76 -7.40 5.00 10.09
CA ALA A 76 -6.26 4.51 10.84
C ALA A 76 -5.45 5.67 11.45
N ARG A 77 -5.14 6.70 10.64
CA ARG A 77 -4.44 7.90 11.10
C ARG A 77 -5.18 8.65 12.21
N ARG A 78 -6.52 8.74 12.15
CA ARG A 78 -7.32 9.39 13.21
C ARG A 78 -7.27 8.66 14.54
N HIS A 79 -6.95 7.37 14.53
CA HIS A 79 -6.86 6.53 15.72
C HIS A 79 -5.40 6.22 16.13
N ASP A 80 -4.43 6.95 15.56
CA ASP A 80 -3.00 6.77 15.84
C ASP A 80 -2.47 5.37 15.45
N LEU A 81 -2.94 4.84 14.31
CA LEU A 81 -2.43 3.61 13.72
C LEU A 81 -1.51 3.91 12.54
N ARG A 82 -0.50 3.04 12.40
CA ARG A 82 0.23 2.86 11.15
C ARG A 82 -0.57 1.93 10.24
N PHE A 83 -0.60 2.19 8.94
CA PHE A 83 -1.49 1.48 8.03
C PHE A 83 -0.79 1.04 6.75
N LEU A 84 -1.03 -0.22 6.37
CA LEU A 84 -0.76 -0.74 5.04
C LEU A 84 -2.04 -1.35 4.45
N ASP A 85 -2.33 -1.00 3.21
CA ASP A 85 -3.31 -1.71 2.41
C ASP A 85 -2.62 -2.82 1.62
N GLY A 86 -3.25 -3.98 1.54
CA GLY A 86 -2.72 -5.10 0.79
C GLY A 86 -3.76 -5.87 -0.01
N ALA A 87 -3.32 -6.50 -1.09
CA ALA A 87 -4.16 -7.28 -1.96
C ALA A 87 -3.50 -8.62 -2.29
N VAL A 88 -4.16 -9.72 -1.89
CA VAL A 88 -3.80 -11.07 -2.34
C VAL A 88 -4.32 -11.24 -3.76
N LYS A 89 -3.42 -11.33 -4.74
CA LYS A 89 -3.73 -11.53 -6.15
C LYS A 89 -3.59 -13.00 -6.54
N ASN A 90 -4.14 -13.88 -5.71
CA ASN A 90 -4.10 -15.32 -5.93
C ASN A 90 -5.26 -16.03 -5.21
N VAL A 91 -5.37 -17.34 -5.43
CA VAL A 91 -6.31 -18.21 -4.73
C VAL A 91 -5.77 -18.62 -3.35
N PRO A 92 -6.63 -19.01 -2.38
CA PRO A 92 -6.20 -19.41 -1.04
C PRO A 92 -5.12 -20.51 -1.02
N ASP A 93 -5.19 -21.49 -1.92
CA ASP A 93 -4.23 -22.60 -2.02
C ASP A 93 -2.82 -22.15 -2.44
N ALA A 94 -2.67 -20.92 -2.91
CA ALA A 94 -1.37 -20.35 -3.23
C ALA A 94 -0.68 -19.75 -2.00
N VAL A 95 -1.42 -19.30 -0.98
CA VAL A 95 -0.86 -18.59 0.18
C VAL A 95 0.28 -19.38 0.83
N GLY A 96 1.40 -18.70 1.06
CA GLY A 96 2.62 -19.26 1.63
C GLY A 96 3.59 -19.83 0.59
N LYS A 97 3.23 -19.86 -0.69
CA LYS A 97 4.14 -20.25 -1.78
C LYS A 97 4.99 -19.07 -2.25
N PRO A 98 6.21 -19.31 -2.75
CA PRO A 98 7.11 -18.25 -3.22
C PRO A 98 6.53 -17.38 -4.34
N ASP A 99 5.64 -17.94 -5.15
CA ASP A 99 4.99 -17.29 -6.30
C ASP A 99 3.66 -16.60 -5.95
N THR A 100 3.27 -16.56 -4.67
CA THR A 100 2.06 -15.84 -4.27
C THR A 100 2.23 -14.34 -4.45
N LEU A 101 1.42 -13.74 -5.31
CA LEU A 101 1.45 -12.29 -5.55
C LEU A 101 0.66 -11.54 -4.47
N LEU A 102 1.35 -10.81 -3.60
CA LEU A 102 0.77 -9.97 -2.55
C LEU A 102 1.23 -8.52 -2.68
N LEU A 103 0.35 -7.66 -3.16
CA LEU A 103 0.67 -6.24 -3.31
C LEU A 103 0.44 -5.52 -1.98
N HIS A 104 1.34 -4.62 -1.61
CA HIS A 104 1.18 -3.71 -0.48
C HIS A 104 1.24 -2.25 -0.95
N SER A 105 0.56 -1.37 -0.23
CA SER A 105 0.64 0.08 -0.43
C SER A 105 0.47 0.82 0.89
N GLY A 106 1.17 1.94 1.06
CA GLY A 106 1.19 2.71 2.30
C GLY A 106 2.59 3.21 2.60
N ASP A 107 2.96 3.24 3.88
CA ASP A 107 4.27 3.68 4.34
C ASP A 107 5.33 2.57 4.19
N GLU A 108 6.37 2.82 3.40
CA GLU A 108 7.47 1.89 3.14
C GLU A 108 8.19 1.48 4.42
N ALA A 109 8.37 2.40 5.38
CA ALA A 109 9.03 2.10 6.64
C ALA A 109 8.24 1.07 7.46
N VAL A 110 6.90 1.12 7.39
CA VAL A 110 6.02 0.15 8.05
C VAL A 110 6.13 -1.22 7.39
N PHE A 111 6.23 -1.26 6.05
CA PHE A 111 6.44 -2.51 5.34
C PHE A 111 7.80 -3.12 5.67
N ASP A 112 8.85 -2.32 5.68
CA ASP A 112 10.21 -2.76 6.00
C ASP A 112 10.34 -3.31 7.42
N GLU A 113 9.74 -2.64 8.41
CA GLU A 113 9.73 -3.11 9.79
C GLU A 113 9.09 -4.51 9.93
N HIS A 114 8.00 -4.77 9.19
CA HIS A 114 7.24 -6.02 9.28
C HIS A 114 7.54 -7.00 8.13
N ARG A 115 8.56 -6.72 7.31
CA ARG A 115 8.84 -7.42 6.05
C ARG A 115 8.95 -8.94 6.22
N ALA A 116 9.66 -9.39 7.25
CA ALA A 116 9.83 -10.82 7.51
C ALA A 116 8.49 -11.53 7.74
N THR A 117 7.56 -10.90 8.46
CA THR A 117 6.22 -11.44 8.75
C THR A 117 5.31 -11.33 7.53
N LEU A 118 5.31 -10.18 6.84
CA LEU A 118 4.46 -9.93 5.67
C LEU A 118 4.83 -10.80 4.46
N LYS A 119 6.06 -11.33 4.41
CA LYS A 119 6.51 -12.30 3.41
C LYS A 119 6.01 -13.73 3.64
N VAL A 120 5.61 -14.09 4.86
CA VAL A 120 5.12 -15.46 5.18
C VAL A 120 3.92 -15.87 4.32
N PRO A 121 2.87 -15.05 4.13
CA PRO A 121 1.77 -15.39 3.23
C PRO A 121 2.15 -15.34 1.73
N GLY A 122 3.32 -14.80 1.39
CA GLY A 122 3.98 -14.90 0.09
C GLY A 122 4.39 -13.56 -0.53
N GLY A 123 5.26 -13.63 -1.55
CA GLY A 123 5.70 -12.51 -2.37
C GLY A 123 6.74 -11.57 -1.72
N ASP A 124 7.57 -10.92 -2.55
CA ASP A 124 8.45 -9.79 -2.18
C ASP A 124 7.95 -8.48 -2.83
N THR A 125 6.64 -8.32 -2.93
CA THR A 125 6.01 -7.29 -3.75
C THR A 125 5.61 -6.08 -2.92
N TRP A 126 6.63 -5.36 -2.45
CA TRP A 126 6.52 -3.89 -2.39
C TRP A 126 6.51 -3.38 -3.83
N PRO A 127 5.67 -2.41 -4.23
CA PRO A 127 5.92 -1.72 -5.48
C PRO A 127 7.31 -1.11 -5.36
N GLU A 128 8.31 -1.65 -6.07
CA GLU A 128 9.63 -1.01 -6.14
C GLU A 128 9.37 0.49 -6.39
N SER A 129 9.78 1.34 -5.45
CA SER A 129 9.84 2.77 -5.68
C SER A 129 10.52 2.97 -7.04
N PRO A 130 10.01 3.82 -7.95
CA PRO A 130 10.65 4.00 -9.23
C PRO A 130 12.08 4.43 -8.97
N SER A 131 13.03 3.55 -9.26
CA SER A 131 14.45 3.87 -9.16
C SER A 131 14.68 5.17 -9.95
N PRO A 132 15.47 6.13 -9.43
CA PRO A 132 15.80 7.35 -10.17
C PRO A 132 16.51 7.09 -11.52
N SER A 133 16.83 5.83 -11.84
CA SER A 133 17.43 5.39 -13.10
C SER A 133 16.46 4.89 -14.17
N SER A 134 15.13 4.93 -13.97
CA SER A 134 14.20 4.68 -15.08
C SER A 134 14.06 5.95 -15.94
N PRO A 135 14.44 5.93 -17.24
CA PRO A 135 14.25 7.10 -18.08
C PRO A 135 12.76 7.43 -18.13
N ARG A 136 12.43 8.66 -17.68
CA ARG A 136 11.12 9.30 -17.85
C ARG A 136 10.63 8.99 -19.26
N GLN A 137 9.50 8.28 -19.40
CA GLN A 137 8.73 8.32 -20.64
C GLN A 137 8.16 9.74 -20.78
N THR A 138 8.95 10.62 -21.40
CA THR A 138 8.45 11.71 -22.24
C THR A 138 7.69 11.03 -23.38
N SER A 139 6.50 11.40 -23.82
CA SER A 139 5.87 12.71 -23.93
C SER A 139 4.45 12.48 -24.44
N HIS A 140 3.43 13.08 -23.81
CA HIS A 140 2.15 13.30 -24.48
C HIS A 140 2.18 14.70 -25.09
N THR A 141 2.48 14.76 -26.39
CA THR A 141 2.31 15.97 -27.20
C THR A 141 0.88 15.96 -27.77
N PRO A 142 0.04 16.97 -27.52
CA PRO A 142 -1.26 17.08 -28.18
C PRO A 142 -1.09 17.44 -29.67
N PRO A 143 -1.96 16.95 -30.57
CA PRO A 143 -1.81 17.20 -31.99
C PRO A 143 -2.34 18.60 -32.36
N GLY A 144 -1.55 19.36 -33.11
CA GLY A 144 -2.06 20.46 -33.94
C GLY A 144 -1.39 21.82 -33.78
N ALA A 145 -0.25 22.02 -34.45
CA ALA A 145 0.10 23.30 -35.07
C ALA A 145 1.19 23.08 -36.14
N PRO A 146 1.07 23.67 -37.34
CA PRO A 146 1.87 23.29 -38.49
C PRO A 146 3.33 23.78 -38.43
N ARG A 147 4.22 22.89 -38.86
CA ARG A 147 5.66 23.13 -39.08
C ARG A 147 5.86 24.25 -40.11
N ARG A 148 6.59 25.31 -39.73
CA ARG A 148 7.17 26.25 -40.70
C ARG A 148 8.61 25.83 -40.99
N LEU A 149 8.83 25.45 -42.25
CA LEU A 149 10.12 25.12 -42.84
C LEU A 149 11.02 26.37 -42.84
N ALA A 150 12.27 26.18 -42.42
CA ALA A 150 13.31 27.20 -42.43
C ALA A 150 13.86 27.47 -43.83
N LEU A 151 14.60 28.59 -43.94
CA LEU A 151 15.82 28.89 -44.73
C LEU A 151 15.75 30.29 -45.39
N PRO A 152 16.88 30.95 -45.76
CA PRO A 152 18.01 31.30 -44.89
C PRO A 152 18.59 32.72 -45.15
N ASN A 153 19.50 33.12 -44.25
CA ASN A 153 20.77 33.83 -44.51
C ASN A 153 20.91 35.37 -44.50
N GLU A 154 21.94 35.78 -43.74
CA GLU A 154 22.85 36.95 -43.80
C GLU A 154 22.36 38.37 -43.47
N ALA A 155 22.88 38.91 -42.36
CA ALA A 155 23.68 40.13 -42.42
C ALA A 155 24.53 40.30 -41.14
N ARG A 156 25.86 40.31 -41.34
CA ARG A 156 26.87 40.93 -40.49
C ARG A 156 26.41 42.31 -39.99
N THR A 157 26.82 42.69 -38.78
CA THR A 157 27.84 43.74 -38.53
C THR A 157 27.98 44.05 -37.03
N ARG A 158 29.25 44.03 -36.57
CA ARG A 158 29.91 44.74 -35.43
C ARG A 158 28.99 45.51 -34.45
N SER A 159 29.21 45.51 -33.14
CA SER A 159 30.43 46.07 -32.53
C SER A 159 30.39 45.97 -30.98
N ARG A 160 31.50 45.49 -30.41
CA ARG A 160 32.20 46.01 -29.21
C ARG A 160 31.40 46.45 -27.95
N ARG A 161 31.66 45.69 -26.88
CA ARG A 161 32.47 46.07 -25.68
C ARG A 161 31.73 46.74 -24.50
N THR A 162 32.14 46.29 -23.31
CA THR A 162 32.14 46.97 -21.97
C THR A 162 31.01 46.50 -21.03
N VAL A 163 31.28 45.53 -20.14
CA VAL A 163 31.69 45.62 -18.70
C VAL A 163 30.52 45.93 -17.75
N LEU A 164 30.39 45.06 -16.75
CA LEU A 164 29.55 45.05 -15.53
C LEU A 164 29.66 46.36 -14.69
N PRO A 165 28.86 46.56 -13.61
CA PRO A 165 28.25 45.59 -12.69
C PRO A 165 26.73 45.42 -12.76
#